data_AF-A0AAE9NDN9-F1
#
_entry.id   AF-A0AAE9NDN9-F1
#
_cell.length_a   1.000
_cell.length_b   1.000
_cell.length_c   1.000
_cell.angle_alpha   90.00
_cell.angle_beta   90.00
_cell.angle_gamma   90.00
#
_symmetry.space_group_name_H-M   'P 1'
#
loop_
_entity.id
_entity.type
_entity.pdbx_description
1 polymer ?
#
loop_
_entity_poly.entity_id
_entity_poly.type
_entity_poly.pdbx_seq_one_letter_code
_entity_poly.pdbx_strand_id
1 'polypeptide(L)' 'MDDERKSSKGARAAEGLREATSKDEAKNESKMGHDLAKGADRFEERSKSSDGKSAEEKQKG' A
#
# COMPACT_ATOMS: atom_id res chain seq x y z
N MET A 1 2.61 -19.92 -20.96
CA MET A 1 1.37 -19.12 -21.05
C MET A 1 0.73 -19.13 -19.66
N ASP A 2 1.37 -18.49 -18.68
CA ASP A 2 1.06 -18.73 -17.25
C ASP A 2 1.10 -17.47 -16.37
N ASP A 3 1.17 -16.28 -16.99
CA ASP A 3 1.27 -15.02 -16.25
C ASP A 3 -0.11 -14.36 -16.01
N GLU A 4 -1.07 -14.55 -16.92
CA GLU A 4 -2.40 -13.91 -16.81
C GLU A 4 -3.31 -14.53 -15.73
N ARG A 5 -3.02 -15.75 -15.26
CA ARG A 5 -3.86 -16.47 -14.27
C ARG A 5 -3.54 -16.14 -12.80
N LYS A 6 -2.55 -15.29 -12.51
CA LYS A 6 -2.26 -14.82 -11.13
C LYS A 6 -3.00 -13.53 -10.76
N SER A 7 -3.67 -12.90 -11.73
CA SER A 7 -4.01 -11.48 -11.67
C SER A 7 -5.27 -11.13 -10.85
N SER A 8 -6.35 -11.92 -10.91
CA SER A 8 -7.63 -11.49 -10.31
C SER A 8 -7.71 -11.63 -8.79
N LYS A 9 -7.12 -12.70 -8.23
CA LYS A 9 -7.14 -12.97 -6.78
C LYS A 9 -6.14 -12.09 -6.03
N GLY A 10 -4.96 -11.87 -6.61
CA GLY A 10 -3.94 -10.96 -6.09
C GLY A 10 -4.41 -9.51 -6.12
N ALA A 11 -5.04 -9.07 -7.20
CA ALA A 11 -5.59 -7.72 -7.30
C ALA A 11 -6.68 -7.45 -6.24
N ARG A 12 -7.64 -8.36 -6.06
CA ARG A 12 -8.66 -8.23 -5.01
C ARG A 12 -8.07 -8.22 -3.60
N ALA A 13 -7.06 -9.04 -3.34
CA ALA A 13 -6.38 -9.03 -2.04
C ALA A 13 -5.65 -7.70 -1.80
N ALA A 14 -4.99 -7.15 -2.81
CA ALA A 14 -4.32 -5.85 -2.73
C ALA A 14 -5.32 -4.70 -2.55
N GLU A 15 -6.47 -4.75 -3.23
CA GLU A 15 -7.54 -3.77 -3.09
C GLU A 15 -8.13 -3.79 -1.68
N GLY A 16 -8.46 -4.96 -1.14
CA GLY A 16 -8.95 -5.10 0.23
C GLY A 16 -7.92 -4.62 1.27
N LEU A 17 -6.63 -4.87 1.03
CA LEU A 17 -5.56 -4.38 1.89
C LEU A 17 -5.51 -2.84 1.88
N ARG A 18 -5.59 -2.23 0.70
CA ARG A 18 -5.59 -0.76 0.54
C ARG A 18 -6.78 -0.13 1.26
N GLU A 19 -7.98 -0.67 1.06
CA GLU A 19 -9.19 -0.15 1.69
C GLU A 19 -9.12 -0.23 3.22
N ALA A 20 -8.60 -1.34 3.76
CA ALA A 20 -8.40 -1.51 5.20
C ALA A 20 -7.40 -0.49 5.76
N THR A 21 -6.26 -0.27 5.09
CA THR A 21 -5.30 0.75 5.51
C THR A 21 -5.87 2.16 5.43
N SER A 22 -6.61 2.52 4.37
CA SER A 22 -7.22 3.85 4.27
C SER A 22 -8.25 4.08 5.38
N LYS A 23 -9.03 3.07 5.77
CA LYS A 23 -9.97 3.16 6.89
C LYS A 23 -9.25 3.36 8.23
N ASP A 24 -8.16 2.65 8.46
CA ASP A 24 -7.37 2.80 9.68
C ASP A 24 -6.66 4.15 9.74
N GLU A 25 -6.14 4.64 8.60
CA GLU A 25 -5.55 5.97 8.49
C GLU A 25 -6.58 7.05 8.81
N ALA A 26 -7.74 7.06 8.14
CA ALA A 26 -8.81 8.02 8.40
C ALA A 26 -9.30 7.98 9.86
N LYS A 27 -9.40 6.78 10.44
CA LYS A 27 -9.75 6.62 11.87
C LYS A 27 -8.68 7.22 12.77
N ASN A 28 -7.40 7.06 12.44
CA ASN A 28 -6.31 7.58 13.22
C ASN A 28 -6.19 9.12 13.08
N GLU A 29 -6.41 9.65 11.89
CA GLU A 29 -6.50 11.09 11.59
C GLU A 29 -7.63 11.75 12.38
N SER A 30 -8.83 11.15 12.36
CA SER A 30 -9.97 11.64 13.12
C SER A 30 -9.72 11.66 14.64
N LYS A 31 -8.90 10.72 15.15
CA LYS A 31 -8.51 10.67 16.56
C LYS A 31 -7.39 11.66 16.90
N MET A 32 -6.47 11.90 15.98
CA MET A 32 -5.33 12.80 16.14
C MET A 32 -5.68 14.27 15.90
N GLY A 33 -6.86 14.55 15.33
CA GLY A 33 -7.34 15.91 15.05
C GLY A 33 -6.60 16.63 13.91
N HIS A 34 -5.77 15.91 13.15
CA HIS A 34 -5.08 16.39 11.96
C HIS A 34 -4.82 15.23 10.99
N ASP A 35 -4.74 15.54 9.70
CA ASP A 35 -4.43 14.56 8.65
C ASP A 35 -3.01 14.00 8.85
N LEU A 36 -2.82 12.70 8.61
CA LEU A 36 -1.54 12.04 8.81
C LEU A 36 -0.64 12.48 7.66
N ALA A 37 0.35 13.31 7.99
CA ALA A 37 1.27 13.92 7.03
C ALA A 37 2.03 12.92 6.12
N LYS A 38 1.96 11.61 6.36
CA LYS A 38 2.77 10.60 5.67
C LYS A 38 2.02 9.30 5.32
N GLY A 39 0.71 9.29 5.05
CA GLY A 39 -0.02 8.04 4.73
C GLY A 39 0.62 7.24 3.58
N ALA A 40 0.51 7.76 2.35
CA ALA A 40 1.14 7.14 1.17
C ALA A 40 2.69 7.19 1.24
N ASP A 41 3.25 8.27 1.76
CA ASP A 41 4.70 8.43 1.87
C ASP A 41 5.33 7.39 2.81
N ARG A 42 4.64 6.97 3.88
CA ARG A 42 5.12 5.88 4.75
C ARG A 42 5.20 4.56 4.02
N PHE A 43 4.24 4.28 3.13
CA PHE A 43 4.26 3.04 2.36
C PHE A 43 5.46 3.00 1.42
N GLU A 44 5.79 4.13 0.80
CA GLU A 44 7.00 4.28 -0.02
C GLU A 44 8.29 4.23 0.81
N GLU A 45 8.35 4.94 1.95
CA GLU A 45 9.48 4.84 2.88
C GLU A 45 9.71 3.39 3.33
N ARG A 46 8.64 2.67 3.71
CA ARG A 46 8.72 1.26 4.15
C ARG A 46 9.13 0.33 3.01
N SER A 47 8.72 0.63 1.79
CA SER A 47 9.13 -0.16 0.62
C SER A 47 10.62 0.04 0.32
N LYS A 48 11.08 1.30 0.37
CA LYS A 48 12.48 1.68 0.18
C LYS A 48 13.39 1.23 1.31
N SER A 49 12.88 1.06 2.54
CA SER A 49 13.72 0.71 3.69
C SER A 49 14.37 -0.67 3.59
N SER A 50 13.81 -1.58 2.81
CA SER A 50 14.39 -2.92 2.63
C SER A 50 15.54 -2.91 1.62
N ASP A 51 15.32 -2.36 0.42
CA ASP A 51 16.22 -2.55 -0.72
C ASP A 51 16.44 -1.26 -1.54
N GLY A 52 16.07 -0.12 -0.99
CA GLY A 52 16.12 1.20 -1.66
C GLY A 52 15.04 1.44 -2.72
N LYS A 53 14.30 0.39 -3.13
CA LYS A 53 13.32 0.44 -4.22
C LYS A 53 11.92 0.82 -3.75
N SER A 54 11.25 1.66 -4.52
CA SER A 54 9.84 2.04 -4.33
C SER A 54 8.91 0.84 -4.46
N ALA A 55 7.69 0.92 -3.92
CA ALA A 55 6.75 -0.20 -4.00
C ALA A 55 6.44 -0.60 -5.45
N GLU A 56 6.30 0.41 -6.31
CA GLU A 56 6.05 0.21 -7.74
C GLU A 56 7.25 -0.43 -8.46
N GLU A 57 8.48 -0.04 -8.11
CA GLU A 57 9.70 -0.64 -8.68
C GLU A 57 9.81 -2.13 -8.30
N LYS A 58 9.40 -2.50 -7.09
CA LYS A 58 9.37 -3.91 -6.66
C LYS A 58 8.31 -4.74 -7.37
N GLN A 59 7.23 -4.13 -7.84
CA GLN A 59 6.22 -4.83 -8.65
C GLN A 59 6.68 -5.05 -10.09
N LYS A 60 7.53 -4.16 -10.62
CA LYS A 60 8.02 -4.25 -12.00
C LYS A 60 9.17 -5.24 -12.18
N GLY A 61 9.92 -5.54 -11.11
CA GLY A 61 10.91 -6.63 -11.06
C GLY A 61 12.14 -6.39 -11.91
#